data_AF-R7Q661-F1
#
_entry.id   AF-R7Q661-F1
#
_cell.length_a   1.000
_cell.length_b   1.000
_cell.length_c   1.000
_cell.angle_alpha   90.00
_cell.angle_beta   90.00
_cell.angle_gamma   90.00
#
_symmetry.space_group_name_H-M   'P 1'
#
loop_
_entity.id
_entity.type
_entity.pdbx_description
1 polymer ?
#
loop_
_entity_poly.entity_id
_entity_poly.type
_entity_poly.pdbx_seq_one_letter_code
_entity_poly.pdbx_strand_id
1 'polypeptide(L)'
;MESPLPCLTSWRDCNQLKLKSTRFPVLVIARKLKAYKERTPFMSAFVSHMLAPCLGTFVGRQQETSLKREHSTKRRGLSPKCSAATSVPHGMRRSNMQEWQRDETLFFDRSVALVGREADEAVSIVYAYPNTYAVGICSLGYQIVWAMLSGLKRAHVTRLFTDAMEPLPYQADLVGFSLSWELDYVGIFAQLEFVGIPRRAVQRSETDPIVFGGGPVLTANPEPFAEFFDIILLGDGENTIPEFVEAFRECKGLSRTKKLEMLAQVPGVYAPSLYEVQYESATGPLKSICAKQSTSDVQIPESLQKATYRGKSLATSTVVTPRCAWENIFMVEAVRSCPEMCAFCLASYVTLPFRAAPVQDSLIPAVDRALTATNRIGILGASVTQHPQFDQLLSLLRESKYDGMRLSLSSVRTNTVTEALAQTLVARGSKSITVAVESGSERLRKVSCFAGSQGYIAFLHTLCAVIP
;
A
#
# COMPACT_ATOMS: atom_id res chain seq x y z
N MET A 1 -15.77 -35.74 -7.98
CA MET A 1 -15.36 -35.61 -6.57
C MET A 1 -13.85 -35.74 -6.55
N GLU A 2 -13.15 -34.63 -6.72
CA GLU A 2 -11.69 -34.57 -6.65
C GLU A 2 -11.33 -33.59 -5.52
N SER A 3 -10.42 -34.02 -4.67
CA SER A 3 -10.01 -33.39 -3.42
C SER A 3 -9.31 -32.04 -3.64
N PRO A 4 -9.51 -31.05 -2.76
CA PRO A 4 -8.76 -29.80 -2.83
C PRO A 4 -7.30 -30.01 -2.39
N LEU A 5 -6.38 -29.38 -3.12
CA LEU A 5 -4.96 -29.27 -2.76
C LEU A 5 -4.79 -28.67 -1.35
N PRO A 6 -3.83 -29.15 -0.54
CA PRO A 6 -3.71 -28.73 0.85
C PRO A 6 -3.22 -27.28 0.97
N CYS A 7 -3.90 -26.50 1.82
CA CYS A 7 -3.45 -25.19 2.28
C CYS A 7 -2.10 -25.32 3.01
N LEU A 8 -1.06 -24.68 2.48
CA LEU A 8 0.22 -24.51 3.17
C LEU A 8 0.08 -23.38 4.20
N THR A 9 -0.04 -23.74 5.48
CA THR A 9 -0.30 -22.81 6.59
C THR A 9 0.95 -22.47 7.42
N SER A 10 2.14 -22.94 7.06
CA SER A 10 3.36 -22.69 7.87
C SER A 10 4.62 -22.34 7.06
N TRP A 11 5.48 -21.51 7.69
CA TRP A 11 6.79 -21.06 7.17
C TRP A 11 7.78 -22.22 6.92
N ARG A 12 7.56 -23.40 7.53
CA ARG A 12 8.47 -24.57 7.41
C ARG A 12 8.22 -25.39 6.15
N ASP A 13 7.00 -25.40 5.62
CA ASP A 13 6.61 -26.30 4.53
C ASP A 13 7.17 -25.89 3.16
N CYS A 14 7.55 -24.61 3.00
CA CYS A 14 8.10 -24.09 1.74
C CYS A 14 9.53 -24.60 1.43
N ASN A 15 10.29 -25.02 2.45
CA ASN A 15 11.71 -25.40 2.28
C ASN A 15 11.94 -26.85 1.85
N GLN A 16 10.95 -27.75 1.96
CA GLN A 16 11.19 -29.18 1.68
C GLN A 16 10.99 -29.59 0.21
N LEU A 17 10.33 -28.77 -0.63
CA LEU A 17 9.93 -29.18 -1.99
C LEU A 17 10.84 -28.74 -3.15
N LYS A 18 11.89 -27.93 -2.93
CA LYS A 18 12.70 -27.33 -4.02
C LYS A 18 14.02 -28.06 -4.35
N LEU A 19 14.21 -29.31 -3.94
CA LEU A 19 15.45 -30.07 -4.15
C LEU A 19 15.30 -31.30 -5.06
N LYS A 20 14.69 -31.20 -6.26
CA LYS A 20 14.87 -32.24 -7.30
C LYS A 20 14.85 -31.69 -8.75
N SER A 21 15.96 -31.95 -9.46
CA SER A 21 16.20 -31.88 -10.93
C SER A 21 16.27 -30.46 -11.53
N THR A 22 17.16 -30.10 -12.47
CA THR A 22 17.81 -30.81 -13.59
C THR A 22 19.21 -30.19 -13.91
N ARG A 23 20.13 -30.99 -14.48
CA ARG A 23 21.43 -30.56 -15.02
C ARG A 23 21.27 -30.10 -16.47
N PHE A 24 21.78 -28.91 -16.83
CA PHE A 24 22.01 -28.46 -18.22
C PHE A 24 23.49 -28.01 -18.40
N PRO A 25 24.10 -28.16 -19.59
CA PRO A 25 25.55 -28.22 -19.72
C PRO A 25 26.21 -26.84 -19.86
N VAL A 26 27.13 -26.55 -18.94
CA VAL A 26 27.95 -25.33 -18.78
C VAL A 26 28.88 -25.05 -19.98
N LEU A 27 29.10 -26.00 -20.89
CA LEU A 27 30.12 -25.90 -21.94
C LEU A 27 29.77 -24.98 -23.13
N VAL A 28 28.48 -24.77 -23.42
CA VAL A 28 28.04 -23.91 -24.54
C VAL A 28 28.19 -22.42 -24.19
N ILE A 29 28.11 -22.09 -22.90
CA ILE A 29 28.19 -20.73 -22.36
C ILE A 29 29.63 -20.19 -22.41
N ALA A 30 30.63 -21.04 -22.14
CA ALA A 30 32.05 -20.64 -22.16
C ALA A 30 32.54 -20.22 -23.56
N ARG A 31 32.03 -20.86 -24.63
CA ARG A 31 32.42 -20.52 -26.02
C ARG A 31 31.81 -19.20 -26.49
N LYS A 32 30.59 -18.86 -26.05
CA LYS A 32 29.96 -17.55 -26.37
C LYS A 32 30.55 -16.38 -25.58
N LEU A 33 30.97 -16.60 -24.33
CA LEU A 33 31.65 -15.59 -23.51
C LEU A 33 33.02 -15.16 -24.07
N LYS A 34 33.74 -16.07 -24.74
CA LYS A 34 35.02 -15.74 -25.38
C LYS A 34 34.82 -14.83 -26.61
N ALA A 35 33.77 -15.05 -27.39
CA ALA A 35 33.45 -14.23 -28.56
C ALA A 35 32.91 -12.82 -28.21
N TYR A 36 32.32 -12.64 -27.03
CA TYR A 36 31.78 -11.34 -26.59
C TYR A 36 32.83 -10.41 -25.98
N LYS A 37 33.92 -10.96 -25.42
CA LYS A 37 35.03 -10.21 -24.82
C LYS A 37 35.82 -9.39 -25.83
N GLU A 38 35.74 -9.72 -27.12
CA GLU A 38 36.50 -9.09 -28.19
C GLU A 38 35.79 -7.88 -28.84
N ARG A 39 34.53 -7.57 -28.48
CA ARG A 39 33.72 -6.57 -29.21
C ARG A 39 33.39 -5.25 -28.49
N THR A 40 33.66 -5.10 -27.19
CA THR A 40 33.31 -3.86 -26.45
C THR A 40 34.29 -3.54 -25.31
N PRO A 41 35.17 -2.52 -25.45
CA PRO A 41 36.15 -2.15 -24.42
C PRO A 41 35.52 -1.61 -23.13
N PHE A 42 34.33 -1.00 -23.21
CA PHE A 42 33.69 -0.31 -22.09
C PHE A 42 33.14 -1.27 -21.01
N MET A 43 32.83 -2.51 -21.38
CA MET A 43 32.30 -3.55 -20.47
C MET A 43 33.40 -4.36 -19.76
N SER A 44 34.66 -4.25 -20.20
CA SER A 44 35.79 -4.96 -19.58
C SER A 44 36.06 -4.47 -18.16
N ALA A 45 35.89 -3.18 -17.89
CA ALA A 45 36.15 -2.60 -16.56
C ALA A 45 35.09 -3.01 -15.53
N PHE A 46 33.82 -3.12 -15.94
CA PHE A 46 32.70 -3.44 -15.05
C PHE A 46 32.69 -4.93 -14.65
N VAL A 47 33.04 -5.82 -15.58
CA VAL A 47 33.13 -7.27 -15.33
C VAL A 47 34.41 -7.63 -14.54
N SER A 48 35.53 -6.94 -14.77
CA SER A 48 36.77 -7.19 -14.02
C SER A 48 36.73 -6.74 -12.55
N HIS A 49 35.92 -5.75 -12.19
CA HIS A 49 35.79 -5.30 -10.79
C HIS A 49 34.84 -6.18 -9.95
N MET A 50 33.91 -6.92 -10.55
CA MET A 50 32.98 -7.80 -9.83
C MET A 50 33.47 -9.25 -9.64
N LEU A 51 34.56 -9.65 -10.30
CA LEU A 51 35.11 -11.03 -10.24
C LEU A 51 36.37 -11.17 -9.37
N ALA A 52 36.86 -10.12 -8.71
CA ALA A 52 37.97 -10.23 -7.76
C ALA A 52 37.43 -10.40 -6.33
N PRO A 53 37.33 -11.65 -5.84
CA PRO A 53 38.27 -12.03 -4.79
C PRO A 53 38.65 -13.52 -4.86
N CYS A 54 39.93 -13.80 -5.13
CA CYS A 54 40.63 -15.00 -4.66
C CYS A 54 42.09 -14.93 -5.14
N LEU A 55 43.01 -14.79 -4.17
CA LEU A 55 44.47 -14.90 -4.22
C LEU A 55 45.17 -13.63 -3.72
N GLY A 56 45.46 -13.61 -2.43
CA GLY A 56 46.24 -12.57 -1.77
C GLY A 56 46.38 -12.87 -0.29
N THR A 57 47.27 -13.80 0.06
CA THR A 57 47.80 -13.95 1.42
C THR A 57 48.48 -12.65 1.83
N PHE A 58 47.99 -11.99 2.88
CA PHE A 58 48.72 -10.95 3.57
C PHE A 58 48.84 -11.30 5.04
N VAL A 59 50.08 -11.61 5.44
CA VAL A 59 50.54 -11.68 6.83
C VAL A 59 50.66 -10.23 7.33
N GLY A 60 50.01 -9.90 8.44
CA GLY A 60 50.09 -8.59 9.06
C GLY A 60 49.73 -8.65 10.54
N ARG A 61 50.74 -8.41 11.39
CA ARG A 61 50.74 -8.48 12.86
C ARG A 61 49.58 -7.72 13.51
N GLN A 62 48.94 -8.35 14.49
CA GLN A 62 48.19 -7.65 15.54
C GLN A 62 49.17 -6.94 16.49
N GLN A 63 48.96 -5.64 16.71
CA GLN A 63 49.38 -4.96 17.93
C GLN A 63 48.11 -4.56 18.68
N GLU A 64 47.89 -5.22 19.81
CA GLU A 64 46.93 -4.81 20.82
C GLU A 64 47.41 -3.52 21.49
N THR A 65 46.54 -2.52 21.57
CA THR A 65 46.67 -1.45 22.57
C THR A 65 45.35 -1.33 23.33
N SER A 66 45.39 -1.88 24.55
CA SER A 66 44.43 -1.68 25.63
C SER A 66 44.40 -0.22 26.06
N LEU A 67 43.22 0.37 26.21
CA LEU A 67 43.05 1.58 27.04
C LEU A 67 41.66 1.55 27.71
N LYS A 68 41.73 1.27 29.02
CA LYS A 68 40.66 1.36 30.03
C LYS A 68 40.02 2.75 30.01
N ARG A 69 38.72 2.83 30.31
CA ARG A 69 38.08 4.07 30.79
C ARG A 69 37.36 3.82 32.11
N GLU A 70 37.90 4.48 33.13
CA GLU A 70 37.39 4.60 34.49
C GLU A 70 36.17 5.54 34.57
N HIS A 71 35.33 5.30 35.58
CA HIS A 71 34.29 6.20 36.03
C HIS A 71 34.87 7.45 36.73
N SER A 72 34.29 8.62 36.46
CA SER A 72 34.38 9.77 37.36
C SER A 72 33.20 10.73 37.17
N THR A 73 32.50 10.98 38.26
CA THR A 73 31.42 11.93 38.46
C THR A 73 31.93 13.38 38.50
N LYS A 74 31.23 14.31 37.83
CA LYS A 74 31.20 15.73 38.23
C LYS A 74 29.98 16.45 37.65
N ARG A 75 29.08 16.88 38.55
CA ARG A 75 28.01 17.85 38.29
C ARG A 75 28.61 19.22 37.98
N ARG A 76 28.13 19.89 36.93
CA ARG A 76 28.04 21.36 36.83
C ARG A 76 26.88 21.70 35.89
N GLY A 77 25.94 22.50 36.40
CA GLY A 77 24.75 22.94 35.69
C GLY A 77 25.07 23.97 34.62
N LEU A 78 24.35 23.89 33.50
CA LEU A 78 24.24 24.91 32.46
C LEU A 78 22.84 24.79 31.85
N SER A 79 22.12 25.91 31.86
CA SER A 79 20.78 26.14 31.30
C SER A 79 20.71 25.89 29.78
N PRO A 80 19.54 25.54 29.21
CA PRO A 80 19.44 25.16 27.81
C PRO A 80 19.33 26.38 26.89
N LYS A 81 20.23 26.45 25.91
CA LYS A 81 19.99 27.18 24.65
C LYS A 81 20.18 26.17 23.52
N CYS A 82 19.10 25.46 23.18
CA CYS A 82 18.99 24.74 21.92
C CYS A 82 18.11 25.57 20.99
N SER A 83 18.73 26.43 20.20
CA SER A 83 18.18 26.94 18.95
C SER A 83 18.64 26.00 17.84
N ALA A 84 17.84 24.99 17.54
CA ALA A 84 17.95 24.22 16.30
C ALA A 84 16.52 24.01 15.78
N ALA A 85 16.30 24.54 14.58
CA ALA A 85 14.99 24.73 13.97
C ALA A 85 14.30 23.39 13.65
N THR A 86 13.19 23.14 14.33
CA THR A 86 12.11 22.26 13.86
C THR A 86 10.84 23.10 13.79
N SER A 87 10.77 23.99 12.81
CA SER A 87 9.52 24.66 12.44
C SER A 87 8.67 23.68 11.63
N VAL A 88 7.78 22.95 12.29
CA VAL A 88 6.56 22.45 11.64
C VAL A 88 5.79 23.70 11.22
N PRO A 89 5.43 23.90 9.94
CA PRO A 89 4.75 25.12 9.52
C PRO A 89 3.33 25.12 10.11
N HIS A 90 3.19 25.77 11.26
CA HIS A 90 1.90 26.27 11.75
C HIS A 90 1.41 27.30 10.74
N GLY A 91 0.32 26.99 10.03
CA GLY A 91 -0.43 27.99 9.25
C GLY A 91 -0.37 27.88 7.73
N MET A 92 -0.23 26.68 7.13
CA MET A 92 -0.55 26.55 5.71
C MET A 92 -2.06 26.71 5.53
N ARG A 93 -2.47 27.83 4.91
CA ARG A 93 -3.88 28.12 4.63
C ARG A 93 -4.38 27.07 3.64
N ARG A 94 -5.34 26.24 4.04
CA ARG A 94 -5.96 25.27 3.14
C ARG A 94 -6.68 26.02 2.02
N SER A 95 -6.39 25.64 0.79
CA SER A 95 -7.07 26.17 -0.38
C SER A 95 -8.47 25.56 -0.50
N ASN A 96 -9.40 26.35 -1.03
CA ASN A 96 -10.71 25.83 -1.44
C ASN A 96 -10.49 24.95 -2.69
N MET A 97 -10.97 23.71 -2.65
CA MET A 97 -10.80 22.74 -3.73
C MET A 97 -11.57 23.07 -5.02
N GLN A 98 -12.38 24.13 -5.08
CA GLN A 98 -13.19 24.47 -6.27
C GLN A 98 -12.39 24.52 -7.57
N GLU A 99 -11.19 25.09 -7.56
CA GLU A 99 -10.33 25.11 -8.77
C GLU A 99 -9.84 23.72 -9.12
N TRP A 100 -9.54 22.88 -8.13
CA TRP A 100 -8.96 21.56 -8.33
C TRP A 100 -10.01 20.58 -8.82
N GLN A 101 -11.25 20.71 -8.32
CA GLN A 101 -12.42 19.97 -8.78
C GLN A 101 -12.73 20.20 -10.27
N ARG A 102 -12.44 21.40 -10.81
CA ARG A 102 -12.63 21.69 -12.25
C ARG A 102 -11.63 20.93 -13.13
N ASP A 103 -10.47 20.59 -12.57
CA ASP A 103 -9.42 19.84 -13.25
C ASP A 103 -9.57 18.31 -13.05
N GLU A 104 -10.60 17.85 -12.33
CA GLU A 104 -10.88 16.44 -12.09
C GLU A 104 -11.82 15.87 -13.17
N THR A 105 -11.41 14.78 -13.80
CA THR A 105 -12.31 13.91 -14.55
C THR A 105 -12.73 12.75 -13.65
N LEU A 106 -14.01 12.69 -13.30
CA LEU A 106 -14.57 11.65 -12.43
C LEU A 106 -15.06 10.46 -13.27
N PHE A 107 -14.84 9.27 -12.75
CA PHE A 107 -15.31 7.99 -13.31
C PHE A 107 -16.40 7.37 -12.44
N PHE A 108 -17.16 8.20 -11.73
CA PHE A 108 -18.31 7.80 -10.95
C PHE A 108 -19.20 9.02 -10.74
N ASP A 109 -20.48 8.76 -10.49
CA ASP A 109 -21.42 9.81 -10.12
C ASP A 109 -21.42 9.97 -8.60
N ARG A 110 -21.31 11.22 -8.13
CA ARG A 110 -21.59 11.54 -6.74
C ARG A 110 -23.10 11.45 -6.51
N SER A 111 -23.51 10.99 -5.34
CA SER A 111 -24.91 11.01 -4.92
C SER A 111 -25.45 12.45 -5.00
N VAL A 112 -26.69 12.56 -5.44
CA VAL A 112 -27.36 13.86 -5.60
C VAL A 112 -27.59 14.47 -4.22
N ALA A 113 -27.50 15.80 -4.11
CA ALA A 113 -27.84 16.50 -2.89
C ALA A 113 -29.26 16.14 -2.44
N LEU A 114 -29.39 15.59 -1.24
CA LEU A 114 -30.66 15.21 -0.65
C LEU A 114 -31.42 16.45 -0.20
N VAL A 115 -32.76 16.39 -0.26
CA VAL A 115 -33.64 17.49 0.13
C VAL A 115 -34.69 16.99 1.12
N GLY A 116 -35.04 17.82 2.11
CA GLY A 116 -36.06 17.48 3.11
C GLY A 116 -35.62 16.35 4.04
N ARG A 117 -36.53 15.45 4.42
CA ARG A 117 -36.28 14.39 5.41
C ARG A 117 -35.12 13.46 5.03
N GLU A 118 -34.85 13.26 3.75
CA GLU A 118 -33.73 12.42 3.31
C GLU A 118 -32.38 13.05 3.64
N ALA A 119 -32.30 14.38 3.69
CA ALA A 119 -31.09 15.09 4.10
C ALA A 119 -30.83 14.96 5.60
N ASP A 120 -31.90 14.97 6.42
CA ASP A 120 -31.80 14.81 7.88
C ASP A 120 -31.34 13.39 8.28
N GLU A 121 -31.72 12.38 7.48
CA GLU A 121 -31.30 10.98 7.67
C GLU A 121 -29.93 10.65 7.08
N ALA A 122 -29.30 11.58 6.36
CA ALA A 122 -28.02 11.35 5.70
C ALA A 122 -26.87 11.27 6.72
N VAL A 123 -25.88 10.45 6.41
CA VAL A 123 -24.63 10.38 7.18
C VAL A 123 -23.66 11.45 6.64
N SER A 124 -23.27 12.39 7.51
CA SER A 124 -22.30 13.44 7.19
C SER A 124 -20.87 12.94 7.41
N ILE A 125 -20.09 12.81 6.34
CA ILE A 125 -18.76 12.18 6.35
C ILE A 125 -17.70 13.18 5.88
N VAL A 126 -16.66 13.36 6.69
CA VAL A 126 -15.39 13.98 6.25
C VAL A 126 -14.41 12.87 5.96
N TYR A 127 -13.98 12.70 4.71
CA TYR A 127 -13.00 11.70 4.31
C TYR A 127 -11.65 12.33 3.97
N ALA A 128 -10.70 12.11 4.86
CA ALA A 128 -9.40 12.74 4.88
C ALA A 128 -8.29 11.85 4.33
N TYR A 129 -7.33 12.49 3.66
CA TYR A 129 -6.01 11.92 3.43
C TYR A 129 -4.99 12.75 4.23
N PRO A 130 -4.12 12.13 5.04
CA PRO A 130 -3.22 12.84 5.95
C PRO A 130 -1.97 13.42 5.27
N ASN A 131 -2.13 13.89 4.03
CA ASN A 131 -1.08 14.52 3.23
C ASN A 131 -1.73 15.52 2.24
N THR A 132 -0.90 16.15 1.41
CA THR A 132 -1.35 17.07 0.35
C THR A 132 -2.26 16.36 -0.64
N TYR A 133 -3.13 17.12 -1.29
CA TYR A 133 -4.01 16.59 -2.33
C TYR A 133 -3.26 15.89 -3.45
N ALA A 134 -2.16 16.48 -3.94
CA ALA A 134 -1.40 15.89 -5.04
C ALA A 134 -0.93 14.46 -4.73
N VAL A 135 -0.54 14.20 -3.48
CA VAL A 135 -0.17 12.87 -2.99
C VAL A 135 -1.40 12.01 -2.73
N GLY A 136 -2.41 12.55 -2.03
CA GLY A 136 -3.59 11.79 -1.60
C GLY A 136 -4.46 11.33 -2.76
N ILE A 137 -4.70 12.18 -3.75
CA ILE A 137 -5.49 11.82 -4.93
C ILE A 137 -4.75 10.83 -5.85
N CYS A 138 -3.43 10.66 -5.71
CA CYS A 138 -2.68 9.58 -6.36
C CYS A 138 -2.83 8.22 -5.65
N SER A 139 -3.44 8.15 -4.47
CA SER A 139 -3.68 6.88 -3.79
C SER A 139 -4.93 6.20 -4.36
N LEU A 140 -4.74 5.08 -5.06
CA LEU A 140 -5.82 4.28 -5.61
C LEU A 140 -6.80 3.79 -4.53
N GLY A 141 -6.27 3.47 -3.33
CA GLY A 141 -7.11 3.10 -2.18
C GLY A 141 -7.99 4.25 -1.68
N TYR A 142 -7.44 5.47 -1.59
CA TYR A 142 -8.24 6.66 -1.25
C TYR A 142 -9.31 6.94 -2.30
N GLN A 143 -8.94 6.92 -3.59
CA GLN A 143 -9.85 7.17 -4.71
C GLN A 143 -11.09 6.26 -4.67
N ILE A 144 -10.89 4.96 -4.41
CA ILE A 144 -11.97 3.97 -4.42
C ILE A 144 -12.87 4.12 -3.21
N VAL A 145 -12.30 4.25 -2.01
CA VAL A 145 -13.12 4.46 -0.81
C VAL A 145 -13.91 5.76 -0.91
N TRP A 146 -13.29 6.83 -1.41
CA TRP A 146 -14.00 8.08 -1.62
C TRP A 146 -15.14 7.94 -2.64
N ALA A 147 -14.91 7.26 -3.78
CA ALA A 147 -15.96 7.02 -4.77
C ALA A 147 -17.10 6.17 -4.23
N MET A 148 -16.80 5.11 -3.45
CA MET A 148 -17.81 4.28 -2.80
C MET A 148 -18.65 5.09 -1.83
N LEU A 149 -18.01 5.82 -0.91
CA LEU A 149 -18.70 6.68 0.05
C LEU A 149 -19.57 7.72 -0.66
N SER A 150 -19.03 8.36 -1.70
CA SER A 150 -19.74 9.41 -2.44
C SER A 150 -20.86 8.88 -3.33
N GLY A 151 -20.83 7.60 -3.71
CA GLY A 151 -21.91 6.94 -4.45
C GLY A 151 -23.07 6.49 -3.57
N LEU A 152 -22.92 6.50 -2.24
CA LEU A 152 -23.98 6.12 -1.31
C LEU A 152 -25.10 7.18 -1.34
N LYS A 153 -26.33 6.74 -1.62
CA LYS A 153 -27.50 7.63 -1.71
C LYS A 153 -27.80 8.41 -0.43
N ARG A 154 -27.40 7.91 0.73
CA ARG A 154 -27.70 8.48 2.06
C ARG A 154 -26.44 8.91 2.80
N ALA A 155 -25.40 9.32 2.07
CA ALA A 155 -24.20 9.90 2.65
C ALA A 155 -23.83 11.20 1.94
N HIS A 156 -23.41 12.19 2.73
CA HIS A 156 -22.80 13.43 2.25
C HIS A 156 -21.31 13.40 2.57
N VAL A 157 -20.47 13.36 1.54
CA VAL A 157 -19.03 13.16 1.71
C VAL A 157 -18.27 14.42 1.29
N THR A 158 -17.41 14.90 2.18
CA THR A 158 -16.50 16.01 1.93
C THR A 158 -15.06 15.54 2.05
N ARG A 159 -14.17 16.08 1.21
CA ARG A 159 -12.75 15.72 1.23
C ARG A 159 -11.92 16.69 2.05
N LEU A 160 -10.94 16.15 2.78
CA LEU A 160 -9.99 16.91 3.58
C LEU A 160 -8.54 16.45 3.32
N PHE A 161 -7.68 17.38 2.93
CA PHE A 161 -6.25 17.19 2.75
C PHE A 161 -5.49 18.14 3.70
N THR A 162 -4.17 18.08 3.71
CA THR A 162 -3.37 19.01 4.54
C THR A 162 -3.34 20.42 3.95
N ASP A 163 -3.45 20.55 2.63
CA ASP A 163 -3.34 21.79 1.85
C ASP A 163 -4.64 22.22 1.15
N ALA A 164 -5.69 21.39 1.21
CA ALA A 164 -6.99 21.72 0.64
C ALA A 164 -8.16 21.02 1.32
N MET A 165 -9.36 21.56 1.09
CA MET A 165 -10.61 21.00 1.60
C MET A 165 -11.79 21.37 0.69
N GLU A 166 -12.78 20.50 0.66
CA GLU A 166 -14.15 20.86 0.27
C GLU A 166 -14.84 21.58 1.44
N PRO A 167 -15.97 22.29 1.23
CA PRO A 167 -16.71 22.92 2.32
C PRO A 167 -17.10 21.90 3.39
N LEU A 168 -16.48 21.98 4.56
CA LEU A 168 -16.71 21.03 5.65
C LEU A 168 -18.11 21.23 6.25
N PRO A 169 -18.79 20.15 6.69
CA PRO A 169 -20.04 20.27 7.39
C PRO A 169 -19.83 20.95 8.75
N TYR A 170 -20.85 21.65 9.25
CA TYR A 170 -20.81 22.21 10.61
C TYR A 170 -20.64 21.12 11.67
N GLN A 171 -21.34 19.99 11.47
CA GLN A 171 -21.22 18.79 12.29
C GLN A 171 -21.08 17.57 11.38
N ALA A 172 -20.01 16.81 11.58
CA ALA A 172 -19.80 15.53 10.93
C ALA A 172 -20.31 14.42 11.85
N ASP A 173 -20.86 13.36 11.25
CA ASP A 173 -21.16 12.10 11.94
C ASP A 173 -19.90 11.22 12.02
N LEU A 174 -19.16 11.17 10.90
CA LEU A 174 -17.98 10.34 10.71
C LEU A 174 -16.81 11.18 10.18
N VAL A 175 -15.60 10.92 10.69
CA VAL A 175 -14.35 11.43 10.12
C VAL A 175 -13.41 10.28 9.81
N GLY A 176 -13.17 10.03 8.54
CA GLY A 176 -12.40 8.89 8.05
C GLY A 176 -10.99 9.27 7.58
N PHE A 177 -10.00 8.42 7.81
CA PHE A 177 -8.64 8.61 7.30
C PHE A 177 -8.17 7.41 6.46
N SER A 178 -7.57 7.68 5.31
CA SER A 178 -6.84 6.68 4.52
C SER A 178 -5.35 6.76 4.80
N LEU A 179 -4.78 5.77 5.49
CA LEU A 179 -3.37 5.78 5.90
C LEU A 179 -2.53 4.84 5.04
N SER A 180 -1.85 5.41 4.05
CA SER A 180 -0.98 4.66 3.13
C SER A 180 0.47 4.53 3.65
N TRP A 181 0.96 5.55 4.38
CA TRP A 181 2.33 5.60 4.88
C TRP A 181 2.35 5.89 6.38
N GLU A 182 3.21 5.18 7.13
CA GLU A 182 3.25 5.31 8.59
C GLU A 182 3.59 6.73 9.05
N LEU A 183 4.49 7.41 8.33
CA LEU A 183 4.98 8.75 8.68
C LEU A 183 3.94 9.86 8.45
N ASP A 184 2.87 9.58 7.69
CA ASP A 184 1.77 10.53 7.50
C ASP A 184 0.92 10.69 8.77
N TYR A 185 1.19 9.94 9.85
CA TYR A 185 0.42 10.03 11.10
C TYR A 185 0.38 11.44 11.70
N VAL A 186 1.42 12.24 11.50
CA VAL A 186 1.44 13.65 11.95
C VAL A 186 0.37 14.49 11.25
N GLY A 187 0.03 14.14 10.00
CA GLY A 187 -1.03 14.75 9.23
C GLY A 187 -2.42 14.48 9.82
N ILE A 188 -2.64 13.27 10.36
CA ILE A 188 -3.89 12.92 11.07
C ILE A 188 -4.07 13.88 12.25
N PHE A 189 -3.05 14.06 13.08
CA PHE A 189 -3.13 14.92 14.27
C PHE A 189 -3.36 16.38 13.91
N ALA A 190 -2.67 16.89 12.89
CA ALA A 190 -2.87 18.26 12.42
C ALA A 190 -4.28 18.48 11.83
N GLN A 191 -4.86 17.46 11.17
CA GLN A 191 -6.20 17.53 10.62
C GLN A 191 -7.27 17.45 11.71
N LEU A 192 -7.13 16.56 12.71
CA LEU A 192 -8.03 16.48 13.86
C LEU A 192 -8.10 17.79 14.63
N GLU A 193 -6.94 18.41 14.91
CA GLU A 193 -6.89 19.72 15.56
C GLU A 193 -7.53 20.82 14.72
N PHE A 194 -7.30 20.80 13.40
CA PHE A 194 -7.88 21.79 12.49
C PHE A 194 -9.41 21.76 12.51
N VAL A 195 -10.03 20.58 12.61
CA VAL A 195 -11.50 20.44 12.67
C VAL A 195 -12.04 20.43 14.11
N GLY A 196 -11.19 20.66 15.12
CA GLY A 196 -11.58 20.75 16.52
C GLY A 196 -11.93 19.42 17.18
N ILE A 197 -11.49 18.28 16.65
CA ILE A 197 -11.74 16.95 17.23
C ILE A 197 -10.59 16.56 18.17
N PRO A 198 -10.87 16.09 19.40
CA PRO A 198 -9.83 15.57 20.29
C PRO A 198 -8.99 14.47 19.64
N ARG A 199 -7.66 14.57 19.77
CA ARG A 199 -6.70 13.62 19.16
C ARG A 199 -6.89 12.20 19.70
N ARG A 200 -7.02 12.04 21.02
CA ARG A 200 -7.22 10.72 21.65
C ARG A 200 -8.70 10.38 21.73
N ALA A 201 -9.05 9.15 21.39
CA ALA A 201 -10.43 8.65 21.40
C ALA A 201 -11.09 8.79 22.78
N VAL A 202 -10.34 8.55 23.85
CA VAL A 202 -10.83 8.69 25.25
C VAL A 202 -11.21 10.11 25.65
N GLN A 203 -10.82 11.12 24.87
CA GLN A 203 -11.15 12.53 25.13
C GLN A 203 -12.38 12.99 24.32
N ARG A 204 -12.95 12.12 23.49
CA ARG A 204 -14.13 12.43 22.66
C ARG A 204 -15.41 12.21 23.47
N SER A 205 -16.34 13.13 23.29
CA SER A 205 -17.68 13.15 23.87
C SER A 205 -18.71 12.45 22.97
N GLU A 206 -19.96 12.40 23.44
CA GLU A 206 -21.11 11.88 22.68
C GLU A 206 -21.42 12.72 21.42
N THR A 207 -21.01 13.98 21.40
CA THR A 207 -21.26 14.91 20.29
C THR A 207 -20.16 14.92 19.24
N ASP A 208 -18.97 14.41 19.59
CA ASP A 208 -17.85 14.29 18.66
C ASP A 208 -18.11 13.17 17.63
N PRO A 209 -17.66 13.34 16.36
CA PRO A 209 -17.83 12.30 15.35
C PRO A 209 -17.12 11.00 15.74
N ILE A 210 -17.54 9.90 15.12
CA ILE A 210 -16.74 8.66 15.16
C ILE A 210 -15.56 8.86 14.21
N VAL A 211 -14.35 8.79 14.74
CA VAL A 211 -13.12 8.84 13.94
C VAL A 211 -12.76 7.43 13.51
N PHE A 212 -12.79 7.18 12.21
CA PHE A 212 -12.44 5.89 11.63
C PHE A 212 -11.20 5.97 10.72
N GLY A 213 -10.51 4.84 10.54
CA GLY A 213 -9.34 4.76 9.69
C GLY A 213 -9.27 3.46 8.91
N GLY A 214 -8.61 3.48 7.77
CA GLY A 214 -8.25 2.28 7.01
C GLY A 214 -6.96 2.47 6.23
N GLY A 215 -6.60 1.45 5.45
CA GLY A 215 -5.39 1.47 4.61
C GLY A 215 -4.32 0.46 5.08
N PRO A 216 -3.24 0.32 4.30
CA PRO A 216 -2.24 -0.73 4.52
C PRO A 216 -1.53 -0.63 5.86
N VAL A 217 -1.30 0.58 6.38
CA VAL A 217 -0.62 0.78 7.69
C VAL A 217 -1.49 0.25 8.83
N LEU A 218 -2.76 0.68 8.88
CA LEU A 218 -3.69 0.29 9.92
C LEU A 218 -4.08 -1.20 9.83
N THR A 219 -4.15 -1.74 8.62
CA THR A 219 -4.38 -3.18 8.42
C THR A 219 -3.18 -4.02 8.86
N ALA A 220 -1.96 -3.51 8.65
CA ALA A 220 -0.73 -4.23 9.02
C ALA A 220 -0.56 -4.35 10.54
N ASN A 221 -0.74 -3.24 11.26
CA ASN A 221 -0.69 -3.22 12.71
C ASN A 221 -1.49 -2.01 13.25
N PRO A 222 -2.72 -2.24 13.76
CA PRO A 222 -3.58 -1.16 14.24
C PRO A 222 -3.17 -0.62 15.62
N GLU A 223 -2.54 -1.43 16.47
CA GLU A 223 -2.30 -1.09 17.89
C GLU A 223 -1.47 0.18 18.14
N PRO A 224 -0.41 0.49 17.36
CA PRO A 224 0.31 1.75 17.52
C PRO A 224 -0.56 3.00 17.32
N PHE A 225 -1.72 2.86 16.67
CA PHE A 225 -2.65 3.95 16.37
C PHE A 225 -3.96 3.86 17.16
N ALA A 226 -4.17 2.79 17.94
CA ALA A 226 -5.43 2.45 18.60
C ALA A 226 -5.99 3.59 19.47
N GLU A 227 -5.12 4.32 20.19
CA GLU A 227 -5.56 5.41 21.08
C GLU A 227 -6.17 6.62 20.35
N PHE A 228 -5.98 6.72 19.03
CA PHE A 228 -6.41 7.87 18.23
C PHE A 228 -7.64 7.59 17.36
N PHE A 229 -8.02 6.33 17.18
CA PHE A 229 -9.16 5.92 16.37
C PHE A 229 -10.27 5.32 17.23
N ASP A 230 -11.51 5.63 16.90
CA ASP A 230 -12.66 4.93 17.47
C ASP A 230 -12.90 3.60 16.75
N ILE A 231 -12.70 3.61 15.43
CA ILE A 231 -12.88 2.47 14.54
C ILE A 231 -11.71 2.34 13.57
N ILE A 232 -11.25 1.12 13.32
CA ILE A 232 -10.26 0.79 12.30
C ILE A 232 -10.84 -0.29 11.39
N LEU A 233 -10.84 -0.01 10.08
CA LEU A 233 -11.26 -0.93 9.04
C LEU A 233 -10.04 -1.71 8.55
N LEU A 234 -10.03 -3.02 8.79
CA LEU A 234 -8.94 -3.92 8.49
C LEU A 234 -9.19 -4.61 7.14
N GLY A 235 -8.26 -4.44 6.19
CA GLY A 235 -8.26 -5.17 4.92
C GLY A 235 -8.90 -4.40 3.77
N ASP A 236 -9.60 -5.14 2.90
CA ASP A 236 -10.23 -4.60 1.69
C ASP A 236 -11.54 -3.89 2.05
N GLY A 237 -11.71 -2.65 1.57
CA GLY A 237 -12.86 -1.80 1.92
C GLY A 237 -14.10 -2.01 1.06
N GLU A 238 -14.00 -2.72 -0.05
CA GLU A 238 -15.03 -2.78 -1.09
C GLU A 238 -16.39 -3.31 -0.58
N ASN A 239 -16.38 -4.26 0.37
CA ASN A 239 -17.60 -4.73 1.03
C ASN A 239 -17.83 -4.04 2.38
N THR A 240 -16.76 -3.83 3.15
CA THR A 240 -16.85 -3.33 4.53
C THR A 240 -17.32 -1.88 4.61
N ILE A 241 -16.93 -1.01 3.68
CA ILE A 241 -17.31 0.41 3.70
C ILE A 241 -18.83 0.62 3.62
N PRO A 242 -19.56 0.07 2.61
CA PRO A 242 -21.01 0.25 2.55
C PRO A 242 -21.72 -0.38 3.76
N GLU A 243 -21.29 -1.56 4.21
CA GLU A 243 -21.84 -2.22 5.41
C GLU A 243 -21.62 -1.39 6.69
N PHE A 244 -20.43 -0.80 6.84
CA PHE A 244 -20.07 0.06 7.97
C PHE A 244 -20.93 1.34 8.02
N VAL A 245 -21.10 2.03 6.88
CA VAL A 245 -21.91 3.26 6.82
C VAL A 245 -23.38 2.96 7.10
N GLU A 246 -23.89 1.83 6.61
CA GLU A 246 -25.26 1.41 6.87
C GLU A 246 -25.48 1.04 8.34
N ALA A 247 -24.58 0.26 8.93
CA ALA A 247 -24.62 -0.05 10.36
C ALA A 247 -24.54 1.22 11.22
N PHE A 248 -23.72 2.21 10.84
CA PHE A 248 -23.68 3.50 11.51
C PHE A 248 -25.03 4.23 11.45
N ARG A 249 -25.68 4.23 10.27
CA ARG A 249 -26.99 4.85 10.06
C ARG A 249 -28.05 4.28 11.00
N GLU A 250 -28.06 2.95 11.18
CA GLU A 250 -28.99 2.25 12.06
C GLU A 250 -28.78 2.59 13.55
N CYS A 251 -27.55 2.93 13.96
CA CYS A 251 -27.22 3.26 15.36
C CYS A 251 -26.96 4.75 15.62
N LYS A 252 -27.20 5.65 14.65
CA LYS A 252 -26.87 7.09 14.75
C LYS A 252 -27.45 7.78 16.00
N GLY A 253 -28.63 7.37 16.45
CA GLY A 253 -29.30 7.91 17.65
C GLY A 253 -28.87 7.30 18.99
N LEU A 254 -27.98 6.30 18.99
CA LEU A 254 -27.54 5.61 20.20
C LEU A 254 -26.33 6.29 20.85
N SER A 255 -26.01 5.88 22.08
CA SER A 255 -24.78 6.30 22.77
C SER A 255 -23.55 5.87 21.99
N ARG A 256 -22.44 6.60 22.15
CA ARG A 256 -21.15 6.29 21.51
C ARG A 256 -20.73 4.86 21.79
N THR A 257 -20.79 4.41 23.05
CA THR A 257 -20.47 3.03 23.43
C THR A 257 -21.29 2.03 22.63
N LYS A 258 -22.62 2.22 22.54
CA LYS A 258 -23.49 1.29 21.82
C LYS A 258 -23.24 1.31 20.31
N LYS A 259 -22.93 2.48 19.74
CA LYS A 259 -22.47 2.60 18.34
C LYS A 259 -21.23 1.74 18.10
N LEU A 260 -20.21 1.87 18.94
CA LEU A 260 -18.96 1.09 18.79
C LEU A 260 -19.22 -0.41 18.90
N GLU A 261 -20.03 -0.85 19.86
CA GLU A 261 -20.39 -2.26 20.02
C GLU A 261 -21.13 -2.82 18.77
N MET A 262 -22.05 -2.05 18.19
CA MET A 262 -22.79 -2.42 16.98
C MET A 262 -21.90 -2.41 15.73
N LEU A 263 -21.08 -1.38 15.56
CA LEU A 263 -20.16 -1.26 14.43
C LEU A 263 -19.11 -2.36 14.44
N ALA A 264 -18.66 -2.81 15.61
CA ALA A 264 -17.72 -3.92 15.76
C ALA A 264 -18.27 -5.28 15.28
N GLN A 265 -19.59 -5.38 15.02
CA GLN A 265 -20.20 -6.58 14.43
C GLN A 265 -19.98 -6.66 12.91
N VAL A 266 -19.63 -5.54 12.26
CA VAL A 266 -19.37 -5.52 10.82
C VAL A 266 -18.04 -6.23 10.53
N PRO A 267 -17.99 -7.19 9.57
CA PRO A 267 -16.76 -7.90 9.25
C PRO A 267 -15.60 -6.97 8.85
N GLY A 268 -14.45 -7.16 9.49
CA GLY A 268 -13.25 -6.34 9.27
C GLY A 268 -13.22 -5.04 10.07
N VAL A 269 -14.21 -4.77 10.94
CA VAL A 269 -14.21 -3.61 11.82
C VAL A 269 -13.55 -3.93 13.15
N TYR A 270 -12.58 -3.12 13.55
CA TYR A 270 -11.91 -3.17 14.84
C TYR A 270 -12.23 -1.90 15.64
N ALA A 271 -12.76 -2.05 16.84
CA ALA A 271 -13.02 -0.94 17.78
C ALA A 271 -12.09 -1.06 18.99
N PRO A 272 -10.95 -0.33 19.04
CA PRO A 272 -9.90 -0.60 20.03
C PRO A 272 -10.36 -0.51 21.49
N SER A 273 -11.30 0.39 21.80
CA SER A 273 -11.83 0.57 23.16
C SER A 273 -12.52 -0.68 23.71
N LEU A 274 -12.99 -1.58 22.85
CA LEU A 274 -13.69 -2.82 23.22
C LEU A 274 -12.73 -3.98 23.55
N TYR A 275 -11.43 -3.77 23.46
CA TYR A 275 -10.42 -4.78 23.72
C TYR A 275 -9.46 -4.34 24.83
N GLU A 276 -8.92 -5.32 25.53
CA GLU A 276 -7.83 -5.15 26.50
C GLU A 276 -6.59 -5.86 25.97
N VAL A 277 -5.50 -5.11 25.88
CA VAL A 277 -4.20 -5.59 25.39
C VAL A 277 -3.29 -5.82 26.59
N GLN A 278 -2.84 -7.06 26.77
CA GLN A 278 -1.96 -7.45 27.86
C GLN A 278 -0.57 -7.76 27.31
N TYR A 279 0.44 -7.19 27.95
CA TYR A 279 1.85 -7.44 27.68
C TYR A 279 2.47 -8.25 28.82
N GLU A 280 3.50 -9.04 28.52
CA GLU A 280 4.18 -9.83 29.57
C GLU A 280 4.94 -8.96 30.58
N SER A 281 5.39 -7.78 30.15
CA SER A 281 5.99 -6.73 30.98
C SER A 281 5.90 -5.39 30.25
N ALA A 282 6.31 -4.29 30.88
CA ALA A 282 6.26 -2.95 30.28
C ALA A 282 7.02 -2.81 28.94
N THR A 283 8.01 -3.66 28.70
CA THR A 283 8.77 -3.72 27.43
C THR A 283 8.74 -5.13 26.82
N GLY A 284 7.84 -5.99 27.30
CA GLY A 284 7.72 -7.38 26.88
C GLY A 284 6.88 -7.52 25.61
N PRO A 285 6.87 -8.71 24.99
CA PRO A 285 6.00 -8.98 23.87
C PRO A 285 4.52 -8.92 24.29
N LEU A 286 3.65 -8.80 23.28
CA LEU A 286 2.22 -8.97 23.43
C LEU A 286 1.93 -10.37 23.99
N LYS A 287 1.18 -10.43 25.09
CA LYS A 287 0.75 -11.68 25.72
C LYS A 287 -0.61 -12.12 25.18
N SER A 288 -1.59 -11.20 25.17
CA SER A 288 -2.95 -11.49 24.71
C SER A 288 -3.71 -10.21 24.38
N ILE A 289 -4.73 -10.36 23.52
CA ILE A 289 -5.76 -9.35 23.26
C ILE A 289 -7.08 -10.02 23.59
N CYS A 290 -7.85 -9.44 24.51
CA CYS A 290 -9.10 -10.02 24.99
C CYS A 290 -10.24 -9.04 24.74
N ALA A 291 -11.37 -9.55 24.24
CA ALA A 291 -12.60 -8.77 24.14
C ALA A 291 -13.09 -8.42 25.57
N LYS A 292 -13.48 -7.16 25.78
CA LYS A 292 -14.08 -6.73 27.04
C LYS A 292 -15.51 -7.25 27.15
N GLN A 293 -15.97 -7.44 28.38
CA GLN A 293 -17.39 -7.68 28.62
C GLN A 293 -18.17 -6.43 28.21
N SER A 294 -19.11 -6.63 27.28
CA SER A 294 -20.02 -5.59 26.85
C SER A 294 -20.91 -5.17 28.00
N THR A 295 -21.21 -3.87 28.06
CA THR A 295 -22.21 -3.35 29.00
C THR A 295 -23.64 -3.54 28.50
N SER A 296 -23.78 -4.10 27.29
CA SER A 296 -25.05 -4.39 26.63
C SER A 296 -25.15 -5.85 26.21
N ASP A 297 -26.31 -6.25 25.66
CA ASP A 297 -26.53 -7.62 25.16
C ASP A 297 -25.74 -7.97 23.87
N VAL A 298 -24.86 -7.09 23.40
CA VAL A 298 -24.04 -7.32 22.20
C VAL A 298 -22.74 -8.02 22.59
N GLN A 299 -22.52 -9.22 22.06
CA GLN A 299 -21.27 -9.95 22.25
C GLN A 299 -20.15 -9.35 21.38
N ILE A 300 -19.03 -9.00 22.01
CA ILE A 300 -17.86 -8.49 21.29
C ILE A 300 -17.09 -9.67 20.67
N PRO A 301 -16.66 -9.59 19.39
CA PRO A 301 -15.92 -10.67 18.76
C PRO A 301 -14.59 -10.97 19.47
N GLU A 302 -14.39 -12.21 19.89
CA GLU A 302 -13.13 -12.70 20.51
C GLU A 302 -11.93 -12.66 19.54
N SER A 303 -12.21 -12.80 18.24
CA SER A 303 -11.19 -12.79 17.18
C SER A 303 -11.67 -11.97 16.00
N LEU A 304 -10.73 -11.23 15.41
CA LEU A 304 -10.98 -10.36 14.27
C LEU A 304 -10.27 -10.91 13.04
N GLN A 305 -10.96 -10.85 11.91
CA GLN A 305 -10.40 -11.17 10.61
C GLN A 305 -10.48 -9.94 9.73
N LYS A 306 -9.40 -9.65 9.01
CA LYS A 306 -9.42 -8.58 8.01
C LYS A 306 -10.42 -8.91 6.91
N ALA A 307 -11.12 -7.90 6.42
CA ALA A 307 -11.94 -8.03 5.23
C ALA A 307 -11.08 -8.38 4.01
N THR A 308 -11.60 -9.27 3.17
CA THR A 308 -10.94 -9.71 1.95
C THR A 308 -11.96 -9.74 0.83
N TYR A 309 -11.81 -8.81 -0.11
CA TYR A 309 -12.65 -8.70 -1.28
C TYR A 309 -12.33 -9.82 -2.28
N ARG A 310 -13.36 -10.48 -2.77
CA ARG A 310 -13.27 -11.63 -3.69
C ARG A 310 -14.03 -11.42 -5.00
N GLY A 311 -14.36 -10.17 -5.34
CA GLY A 311 -14.95 -9.85 -6.63
C GLY A 311 -13.97 -10.04 -7.78
N LYS A 312 -14.51 -10.07 -9.00
CA LYS A 312 -13.72 -10.31 -10.22
C LYS A 312 -12.85 -9.10 -10.60
N SER A 313 -13.39 -7.89 -10.48
CA SER A 313 -12.69 -6.66 -10.83
C SER A 313 -11.94 -6.12 -9.63
N LEU A 314 -10.70 -5.71 -9.83
CA LEU A 314 -9.89 -5.05 -8.80
C LEU A 314 -9.97 -3.52 -8.94
N ALA A 315 -9.19 -2.82 -8.14
CA ALA A 315 -9.19 -1.37 -8.05
C ALA A 315 -8.84 -0.69 -9.39
N THR A 316 -9.61 0.32 -9.78
CA THR A 316 -9.28 1.20 -10.91
C THR A 316 -9.47 2.67 -10.51
N SER A 317 -8.73 3.57 -11.15
CA SER A 317 -8.83 4.99 -10.85
C SER A 317 -10.26 5.49 -10.99
N THR A 318 -10.71 6.22 -9.99
CA THR A 318 -12.03 6.87 -9.99
C THR A 318 -11.91 8.34 -10.35
N VAL A 319 -10.69 8.90 -10.29
CA VAL A 319 -10.37 10.28 -10.68
C VAL A 319 -9.05 10.36 -11.45
N VAL A 320 -9.07 11.16 -12.50
CA VAL A 320 -7.89 11.60 -13.27
C VAL A 320 -7.81 13.12 -13.20
N THR A 321 -6.62 13.66 -12.95
CA THR A 321 -6.39 15.11 -12.85
C THR A 321 -4.92 15.45 -13.14
N PRO A 322 -4.61 16.63 -13.70
CA PRO A 322 -3.24 17.09 -13.86
C PRO A 322 -2.59 17.48 -12.53
N ARG A 323 -3.38 17.68 -11.46
CA ARG A 323 -2.89 18.15 -10.15
C ARG A 323 -2.36 17.05 -9.24
N CYS A 324 -2.40 15.80 -9.67
CA CYS A 324 -1.87 14.68 -8.90
C CYS A 324 -0.36 14.55 -9.11
N ALA A 325 0.35 13.91 -8.17
CA ALA A 325 1.81 13.74 -8.24
C ALA A 325 2.27 13.03 -9.54
N TRP A 326 1.42 12.19 -10.12
CA TRP A 326 1.60 11.60 -11.44
C TRP A 326 0.53 12.11 -12.41
N GLU A 327 0.69 13.36 -12.86
CA GLU A 327 -0.24 14.06 -13.76
C GLU A 327 -1.00 13.15 -14.74
N ASN A 328 -2.33 13.25 -14.72
CA ASN A 328 -3.26 12.56 -15.61
C ASN A 328 -3.09 11.03 -15.68
N ILE A 329 -2.47 10.37 -14.70
CA ILE A 329 -2.39 8.90 -14.71
C ILE A 329 -3.75 8.28 -14.37
N PHE A 330 -4.16 7.27 -15.15
CA PHE A 330 -5.23 6.35 -14.77
C PHE A 330 -4.61 5.02 -14.34
N MET A 331 -4.92 4.56 -13.14
CA MET A 331 -4.35 3.36 -12.55
C MET A 331 -5.31 2.18 -12.64
N VAL A 332 -4.80 1.00 -13.01
CA VAL A 332 -5.54 -0.26 -13.09
C VAL A 332 -4.79 -1.30 -12.26
N GLU A 333 -5.40 -1.77 -11.16
CA GLU A 333 -4.84 -2.85 -10.35
C GLU A 333 -5.04 -4.19 -11.08
N ALA A 334 -3.95 -4.78 -11.57
CA ALA A 334 -3.97 -6.08 -12.21
C ALA A 334 -3.97 -7.23 -11.20
N VAL A 335 -3.24 -7.07 -10.11
CA VAL A 335 -3.13 -8.08 -9.05
C VAL A 335 -3.11 -7.43 -7.68
N ARG A 336 -3.74 -8.09 -6.71
CA ARG A 336 -3.66 -7.76 -5.28
C ARG A 336 -2.93 -8.87 -4.55
N SER A 337 -1.99 -8.50 -3.68
CA SER A 337 -0.99 -9.40 -3.08
C SER A 337 0.01 -9.98 -4.09
N CYS A 338 0.97 -10.75 -3.58
CA CYS A 338 2.07 -11.35 -4.33
C CYS A 338 2.34 -12.76 -3.76
N PRO A 339 2.43 -13.80 -4.60
CA PRO A 339 2.57 -15.19 -4.15
C PRO A 339 3.97 -15.51 -3.60
N GLU A 340 4.92 -14.57 -3.74
CA GLU A 340 6.34 -14.82 -3.46
C GLU A 340 6.73 -14.70 -2.00
N MET A 341 5.90 -14.03 -1.19
CA MET A 341 6.04 -14.06 0.28
C MET A 341 7.46 -13.74 0.77
N CYS A 342 8.12 -12.73 0.18
CA CYS A 342 9.44 -12.31 0.62
C CYS A 342 9.40 -11.83 2.07
N ALA A 343 10.35 -12.26 2.88
CA ALA A 343 10.33 -12.07 4.34
C ALA A 343 10.29 -10.59 4.76
N PHE A 344 10.76 -9.67 3.90
CA PHE A 344 10.75 -8.23 4.14
C PHE A 344 9.51 -7.51 3.58
N CYS A 345 8.68 -8.17 2.78
CA CYS A 345 7.62 -7.53 2.02
C CYS A 345 6.29 -7.59 2.76
N LEU A 346 5.96 -6.51 3.48
CA LEU A 346 4.69 -6.39 4.21
C LEU A 346 3.45 -6.59 3.30
N ALA A 347 3.49 -6.02 2.10
CA ALA A 347 2.37 -6.07 1.15
C ALA A 347 1.96 -7.50 0.81
N SER A 348 2.92 -8.42 0.69
CA SER A 348 2.65 -9.83 0.38
C SER A 348 1.85 -10.53 1.47
N TYR A 349 2.00 -10.14 2.74
CA TYR A 349 1.30 -10.78 3.87
C TYR A 349 -0.04 -10.11 4.18
N VAL A 350 -0.06 -8.77 4.21
CA VAL A 350 -1.25 -8.00 4.63
C VAL A 350 -2.42 -8.18 3.66
N THR A 351 -2.14 -8.35 2.36
CA THR A 351 -3.17 -8.35 1.32
C THR A 351 -3.58 -9.75 0.85
N LEU A 352 -3.07 -10.82 1.47
CA LEU A 352 -3.41 -12.21 1.12
C LEU A 352 -4.92 -12.46 1.08
N PRO A 353 -5.39 -13.39 0.22
CA PRO A 353 -4.62 -14.22 -0.74
C PRO A 353 -4.20 -13.48 -2.02
N PHE A 354 -3.38 -14.10 -2.88
CA PHE A 354 -3.12 -13.55 -4.23
C PHE A 354 -4.41 -13.54 -5.07
N ARG A 355 -4.75 -12.39 -5.65
CA ARG A 355 -5.93 -12.18 -6.49
C ARG A 355 -5.51 -11.48 -7.77
N ALA A 356 -6.06 -11.93 -8.90
CA ALA A 356 -5.73 -11.44 -10.23
C ALA A 356 -7.02 -11.08 -10.97
N ALA A 357 -7.09 -9.86 -11.51
CA ALA A 357 -8.26 -9.39 -12.23
C ALA A 357 -8.26 -9.92 -13.68
N PRO A 358 -9.37 -10.50 -14.16
CA PRO A 358 -9.42 -11.11 -15.49
C PRO A 358 -9.12 -10.08 -16.59
N VAL A 359 -8.28 -10.47 -17.56
CA VAL A 359 -7.81 -9.55 -18.61
C VAL A 359 -8.95 -9.00 -19.45
N GLN A 360 -9.79 -9.88 -20.03
CA GLN A 360 -10.85 -9.47 -20.95
C GLN A 360 -12.05 -8.85 -20.23
N ASP A 361 -12.40 -9.36 -19.05
CA ASP A 361 -13.62 -8.95 -18.36
C ASP A 361 -13.40 -7.74 -17.43
N SER A 362 -12.15 -7.39 -17.12
CA SER A 362 -11.83 -6.30 -16.19
C SER A 362 -10.71 -5.39 -16.66
N LEU A 363 -9.52 -5.91 -16.99
CA LEU A 363 -8.36 -5.05 -17.24
C LEU A 363 -8.48 -4.26 -18.54
N ILE A 364 -8.83 -4.92 -19.64
CA ILE A 364 -8.99 -4.27 -20.95
C ILE A 364 -10.15 -3.26 -20.94
N PRO A 365 -11.35 -3.58 -20.41
CA PRO A 365 -12.41 -2.59 -20.24
C PRO A 365 -11.98 -1.38 -19.40
N ALA A 366 -11.18 -1.58 -18.34
CA ALA A 366 -10.66 -0.48 -17.54
C ALA A 366 -9.68 0.41 -18.32
N VAL A 367 -8.81 -0.19 -19.14
CA VAL A 367 -7.91 0.55 -20.04
C VAL A 367 -8.70 1.31 -21.11
N ASP A 368 -9.66 0.68 -21.77
CA ASP A 368 -10.51 1.31 -22.79
C ASP A 368 -11.28 2.49 -22.18
N ARG A 369 -11.82 2.32 -20.97
CA ARG A 369 -12.47 3.38 -20.21
C ARG A 369 -11.51 4.53 -19.89
N ALA A 370 -10.28 4.22 -19.46
CA ALA A 370 -9.28 5.23 -19.13
C ALA A 370 -8.91 6.12 -20.32
N LEU A 371 -8.81 5.52 -21.51
CA LEU A 371 -8.47 6.22 -22.76
C LEU A 371 -9.50 7.27 -23.19
N THR A 372 -10.71 7.25 -22.62
CA THR A 372 -11.70 8.31 -22.82
C THR A 372 -11.31 9.64 -22.17
N ALA A 373 -10.40 9.63 -21.19
CA ALA A 373 -9.97 10.83 -20.46
C ALA A 373 -8.45 11.08 -20.48
N THR A 374 -7.64 10.03 -20.61
CA THR A 374 -6.18 10.16 -20.58
C THR A 374 -5.49 9.09 -21.41
N ASN A 375 -4.34 9.43 -21.98
CA ASN A 375 -3.47 8.46 -22.64
C ASN A 375 -2.46 7.82 -21.68
N ARG A 376 -2.37 8.25 -20.42
CA ARG A 376 -1.36 7.77 -19.46
C ARG A 376 -1.94 6.70 -18.53
N ILE A 377 -1.57 5.45 -18.77
CA ILE A 377 -2.12 4.29 -18.08
C ILE A 377 -1.06 3.63 -17.20
N GLY A 378 -1.35 3.43 -15.93
CA GLY A 378 -0.52 2.71 -14.96
C GLY A 378 -1.13 1.36 -14.61
N ILE A 379 -0.48 0.26 -14.97
CA ILE A 379 -0.88 -1.08 -14.50
C ILE A 379 -0.13 -1.39 -13.21
N LEU A 380 -0.88 -1.59 -12.13
CA LEU A 380 -0.37 -1.69 -10.77
C LEU A 380 -0.63 -3.08 -10.16
N GLY A 381 0.17 -3.40 -9.16
CA GLY A 381 0.03 -4.61 -8.35
C GLY A 381 1.36 -5.00 -7.73
N ALA A 382 1.30 -5.81 -6.67
CA ALA A 382 2.51 -6.26 -5.97
C ALA A 382 3.36 -7.23 -6.79
N SER A 383 2.78 -7.88 -7.82
CA SER A 383 3.53 -8.67 -8.81
C SER A 383 2.78 -8.80 -10.14
N VAL A 384 2.68 -7.70 -10.88
CA VAL A 384 1.89 -7.63 -12.13
C VAL A 384 2.33 -8.67 -13.16
N THR A 385 3.64 -8.88 -13.32
CA THR A 385 4.18 -9.85 -14.28
C THR A 385 3.88 -11.30 -13.95
N GLN A 386 3.41 -11.59 -12.72
CA GLN A 386 2.98 -12.93 -12.30
C GLN A 386 1.45 -13.10 -12.42
N HIS A 387 0.76 -12.14 -13.03
CA HIS A 387 -0.64 -12.30 -13.42
C HIS A 387 -0.78 -13.55 -14.33
N PRO A 388 -1.74 -14.47 -14.06
CA PRO A 388 -1.85 -15.72 -14.83
C PRO A 388 -2.06 -15.52 -16.35
N GLN A 389 -2.63 -14.39 -16.74
CA GLN A 389 -2.87 -13.99 -18.12
C GLN A 389 -1.96 -12.82 -18.58
N PHE A 390 -0.76 -12.67 -18.00
CA PHE A 390 0.10 -11.52 -18.28
C PHE A 390 0.51 -11.42 -19.77
N ASP A 391 0.87 -12.54 -20.40
CA ASP A 391 1.24 -12.55 -21.82
C ASP A 391 0.06 -12.16 -22.73
N GLN A 392 -1.15 -12.57 -22.35
CA GLN A 392 -2.38 -12.16 -23.02
C GLN A 392 -2.58 -10.65 -22.90
N LEU A 393 -2.42 -10.09 -21.70
CA LEU A 393 -2.49 -8.64 -21.47
C LEU A 393 -1.47 -7.89 -22.35
N LEU A 394 -0.21 -8.32 -22.38
CA LEU A 394 0.82 -7.71 -23.23
C LEU A 394 0.47 -7.80 -24.73
N SER A 395 -0.09 -8.92 -25.17
CA SER A 395 -0.50 -9.08 -26.57
C SER A 395 -1.59 -8.08 -26.94
N LEU A 396 -2.64 -7.95 -26.11
CA LEU A 396 -3.75 -7.02 -26.37
C LEU A 396 -3.28 -5.57 -26.31
N LEU A 397 -2.46 -5.21 -25.32
CA LEU A 397 -1.91 -3.85 -25.20
C LEU A 397 -0.94 -3.47 -26.34
N ARG A 398 -0.50 -4.42 -27.18
CA ARG A 398 0.29 -4.14 -28.39
C ARG A 398 -0.55 -3.86 -29.62
N GLU A 399 -1.86 -4.08 -29.59
CA GLU A 399 -2.74 -3.75 -30.73
C GLU A 399 -2.69 -2.27 -31.10
N SER A 400 -2.83 -1.96 -32.40
CA SER A 400 -2.73 -0.60 -32.94
C SER A 400 -3.79 0.35 -32.38
N LYS A 401 -4.92 -0.15 -31.88
CA LYS A 401 -5.93 0.68 -31.20
C LYS A 401 -5.39 1.40 -29.95
N TYR A 402 -4.28 0.91 -29.39
CA TYR A 402 -3.60 1.52 -28.24
C TYR A 402 -2.41 2.39 -28.66
N ASP A 403 -2.26 2.72 -29.95
CA ASP A 403 -1.26 3.66 -30.44
C ASP A 403 -1.49 5.04 -29.82
N GLY A 404 -0.41 5.66 -29.33
CA GLY A 404 -0.47 6.91 -28.55
C GLY A 404 -0.73 6.73 -27.05
N MET A 405 -1.06 5.53 -26.57
CA MET A 405 -1.10 5.22 -25.14
C MET A 405 0.31 5.24 -24.55
N ARG A 406 0.47 5.92 -23.41
CA ARG A 406 1.65 5.86 -22.55
C ARG A 406 1.41 4.88 -21.40
N LEU A 407 2.05 3.72 -21.49
CA LEU A 407 1.98 2.68 -20.46
C LEU A 407 3.02 2.93 -19.36
N SER A 408 2.69 2.57 -18.13
CA SER A 408 3.60 2.44 -17.00
C SER A 408 3.24 1.17 -16.23
N LEU A 409 4.24 0.47 -15.74
CA LEU A 409 4.07 -0.72 -14.90
C LEU A 409 4.66 -0.45 -13.52
N SER A 410 4.05 -1.05 -12.49
CA SER A 410 4.70 -1.16 -11.19
C SER A 410 5.99 -2.01 -11.27
N SER A 411 6.77 -2.01 -10.20
CA SER A 411 8.03 -2.76 -10.12
C SER A 411 7.86 -4.21 -10.57
N VAL A 412 8.76 -4.66 -11.45
CA VAL A 412 8.78 -6.03 -11.97
C VAL A 412 9.90 -6.84 -11.35
N ARG A 413 9.77 -8.16 -11.32
CA ARG A 413 10.85 -9.02 -10.87
C ARG A 413 11.87 -9.27 -11.97
N THR A 414 13.13 -9.41 -11.59
CA THR A 414 14.22 -9.79 -12.50
C THR A 414 13.90 -11.02 -13.36
N ASN A 415 13.30 -12.06 -12.79
CA ASN A 415 13.01 -13.32 -13.48
C ASN A 415 11.77 -13.28 -14.40
N THR A 416 10.99 -12.21 -14.39
CA THR A 416 9.78 -12.07 -15.21
C THR A 416 9.92 -11.00 -16.30
N VAL A 417 11.10 -10.38 -16.41
CA VAL A 417 11.40 -9.44 -17.50
C VAL A 417 11.67 -10.21 -18.79
N THR A 418 10.83 -9.98 -19.79
CA THR A 418 10.97 -10.56 -21.14
C THR A 418 11.23 -9.48 -22.19
N GLU A 419 11.77 -9.89 -23.34
CA GLU A 419 11.93 -8.97 -24.47
C GLU A 419 10.57 -8.44 -24.97
N ALA A 420 9.55 -9.30 -25.00
CA ALA A 420 8.19 -8.91 -25.37
C ALA A 420 7.63 -7.81 -24.44
N LEU A 421 7.88 -7.90 -23.13
CA LEU A 421 7.54 -6.85 -22.17
C LEU A 421 8.27 -5.55 -22.51
N ALA A 422 9.58 -5.60 -22.72
CA ALA A 422 10.36 -4.41 -23.01
C ALA A 422 9.92 -3.73 -24.31
N GLN A 423 9.74 -4.51 -25.39
CA GLN A 423 9.23 -4.00 -26.67
C GLN A 423 7.84 -3.36 -26.52
N THR A 424 6.95 -3.98 -25.73
CA THR A 424 5.62 -3.41 -25.44
C THR A 424 5.73 -2.07 -24.72
N LEU A 425 6.58 -1.98 -23.69
CA LEU A 425 6.77 -0.74 -22.93
C LEU A 425 7.35 0.38 -23.81
N VAL A 426 8.34 0.07 -24.65
CA VAL A 426 8.90 1.05 -25.60
C VAL A 426 7.86 1.49 -26.63
N ALA A 427 7.12 0.55 -27.23
CA ALA A 427 6.05 0.85 -28.18
C ALA A 427 4.93 1.70 -27.55
N ARG A 428 4.70 1.56 -26.24
CA ARG A 428 3.74 2.33 -25.44
C ARG A 428 4.40 3.46 -24.66
N GLY A 429 5.49 4.04 -25.17
CA GLY A 429 6.05 5.31 -24.69
C GLY A 429 6.65 5.29 -23.27
N SER A 430 6.85 4.12 -22.66
CA SER A 430 7.58 4.00 -21.41
C SER A 430 9.08 4.28 -21.63
N LYS A 431 9.67 5.11 -20.78
CA LYS A 431 11.11 5.44 -20.83
C LYS A 431 11.93 4.75 -19.75
N SER A 432 11.27 4.08 -18.81
CA SER A 432 11.89 3.48 -17.64
C SER A 432 11.08 2.26 -17.19
N ILE A 433 11.78 1.30 -16.60
CA ILE A 433 11.19 0.18 -15.88
C ILE A 433 11.92 0.04 -14.54
N THR A 434 11.16 -0.21 -13.46
CA THR A 434 11.74 -0.49 -12.14
C THR A 434 11.83 -2.00 -11.97
N VAL A 435 13.02 -2.51 -11.64
CA VAL A 435 13.26 -3.94 -11.48
C VAL A 435 13.73 -4.25 -10.07
N ALA A 436 13.04 -5.18 -9.40
CA ALA A 436 13.37 -5.71 -8.09
C ALA A 436 14.53 -6.71 -8.16
N VAL A 437 15.74 -6.25 -7.82
CA VAL A 437 16.95 -7.08 -7.66
C VAL A 437 17.16 -7.50 -6.20
N GLU A 438 16.78 -6.61 -5.26
CA GLU A 438 16.90 -6.69 -3.79
C GLU A 438 18.32 -6.80 -3.22
N SER A 439 19.15 -7.71 -3.74
CA SER A 439 20.53 -7.84 -3.30
C SER A 439 21.39 -8.43 -4.39
N GLY A 440 22.64 -7.97 -4.52
CA GLY A 440 23.67 -8.61 -5.34
C GLY A 440 24.16 -9.95 -4.77
N SER A 441 24.00 -10.19 -3.47
CA SER A 441 24.43 -11.43 -2.80
C SER A 441 23.39 -12.54 -2.93
N GLU A 442 23.78 -13.67 -3.52
CA GLU A 442 22.91 -14.86 -3.59
C GLU A 442 22.51 -15.34 -2.19
N ARG A 443 23.42 -15.26 -1.21
CA ARG A 443 23.14 -15.62 0.18
C ARG A 443 22.01 -14.78 0.75
N LEU A 444 22.06 -13.45 0.57
CA LEU A 444 21.02 -12.55 1.07
C LEU A 444 19.68 -12.74 0.34
N ARG A 445 19.70 -13.02 -0.98
CA ARG A 445 18.47 -13.36 -1.73
C ARG A 445 17.82 -14.66 -1.22
N LYS A 446 18.62 -15.67 -0.84
CA LYS A 446 18.09 -16.91 -0.24
C LYS A 446 17.46 -16.67 1.13
N VAL A 447 18.11 -15.89 2.00
CA VAL A 447 17.60 -15.59 3.36
C VAL A 447 16.31 -14.77 3.32
N SER A 448 16.18 -13.84 2.38
CA SER A 448 14.99 -13.01 2.22
C SER A 448 13.82 -13.71 1.54
N CYS A 449 13.95 -15.01 1.24
CA CYS A 449 13.00 -15.78 0.42
C CYS A 449 12.74 -15.12 -0.95
N PHE A 450 13.70 -14.34 -1.46
CA PHE A 450 13.60 -13.73 -2.77
C PHE A 450 13.99 -14.76 -3.85
N ALA A 451 13.00 -15.39 -4.47
CA ALA A 451 13.19 -16.35 -5.55
C ALA A 451 13.60 -15.65 -6.87
N GLY A 452 14.81 -15.10 -6.90
CA GLY A 452 15.45 -14.51 -8.08
C GLY A 452 16.89 -15.00 -8.32
N SER A 453 17.36 -15.99 -7.54
CA SER A 453 18.76 -16.46 -7.59
C SER A 453 19.19 -16.99 -8.96
N GLN A 454 18.30 -17.67 -9.69
CA GLN A 454 18.57 -18.17 -11.05
C GLN A 454 18.25 -17.15 -12.16
N GLY A 455 17.36 -16.18 -11.91
CA GLY A 455 16.91 -15.20 -12.90
C GLY A 455 17.83 -13.98 -13.07
N TYR A 456 18.71 -13.72 -12.11
CA TYR A 456 19.59 -12.53 -12.16
C TYR A 456 20.51 -12.50 -13.38
N ILE A 457 21.13 -13.64 -13.73
CA ILE A 457 22.02 -13.73 -14.91
C ILE A 457 21.21 -13.63 -16.20
N ALA A 458 20.05 -14.29 -16.27
CA ALA A 458 19.14 -14.19 -17.42
C ALA A 458 18.64 -12.76 -17.62
N PHE A 459 18.31 -12.06 -16.53
CA PHE A 459 17.94 -10.64 -16.54
C PHE A 459 19.07 -9.76 -17.10
N LEU A 460 20.31 -9.96 -16.65
CA LEU A 460 21.46 -9.24 -17.20
C LEU A 460 21.63 -9.49 -18.71
N HIS A 461 21.36 -10.71 -19.18
CA HIS A 461 21.35 -11.00 -20.62
C HIS A 461 20.21 -10.29 -21.35
N THR A 462 18.99 -10.28 -20.81
CA THR A 462 17.85 -9.54 -21.40
C THR A 462 18.13 -8.05 -21.45
N LEU A 463 18.69 -7.46 -20.39
CA LEU A 463 19.14 -6.06 -20.39
C LEU A 463 20.14 -5.79 -21.51
N CYS A 464 21.17 -6.62 -21.64
CA CYS A 464 22.18 -6.47 -22.71
C CYS A 464 21.62 -6.69 -24.11
N ALA A 465 20.50 -7.39 -24.27
CA ALA A 465 19.86 -7.61 -25.57
C ALA A 465 18.91 -6.45 -25.96
N VAL A 466 18.36 -5.76 -24.97
CA VAL A 466 17.34 -4.72 -25.14
C VAL A 466 17.95 -3.30 -25.07
N ILE A 467 19.05 -3.12 -24.34
CA ILE A 467 19.77 -1.85 -24.25
C ILE A 467 20.89 -1.88 -25.31
N PRO A 468 20.81 -1.04 -26.35
CA PRO A 468 21.79 -1.02 -27.45
C PRO A 468 23.19 -0.58 -27.01
#